data_AF-A0A841E0F8-F1
#
_entry.id   AF-A0A841E0F8-F1
#
_cell.length_a   1.000
_cell.length_b   1.000
_cell.length_c   1.000
_cell.angle_alpha   90.00
_cell.angle_beta   90.00
_cell.angle_gamma   90.00
#
_symmetry.space_group_name_H-M   'P 1'
#
loop_
_entity.id
_entity.type
_entity.pdbx_description
1 polymer ?
#
loop_
_entity_poly.entity_id
_entity_poly.type
_entity_poly.pdbx_seq_one_letter_code
_entity_poly.pdbx_strand_id
1 'polypeptide(L)'
;MEAETANPALISVMVSSYLRNVFPLLDIGWTRRDCAASLTLHGLGDTPESACIGCPLRSNESWAEMRATDPASFENDRDLKASNRYRHHEEALCR
;
A
#
# COMPACT_ATOMS: atom_id res chain seq x y z
N MET A 1 30.67 -14.37 -4.03
CA MET A 1 29.69 -14.23 -5.14
C MET A 1 28.76 -13.14 -4.67
N GLU A 2 29.23 -11.94 -4.95
CA GLU A 2 28.97 -10.75 -4.15
C GLU A 2 27.52 -10.33 -4.34
N ALA A 3 26.78 -10.27 -3.23
CA ALA A 3 25.53 -9.53 -3.20
C ALA A 3 25.88 -8.07 -3.46
N GLU A 4 25.58 -7.62 -4.67
CA GLU A 4 25.73 -6.23 -5.08
C GLU A 4 24.92 -5.38 -4.10
N THR A 5 25.63 -4.74 -3.18
CA THR A 5 25.08 -3.91 -2.13
C THR A 5 24.24 -2.82 -2.76
N ALA A 6 22.95 -2.84 -2.49
CA ALA A 6 22.03 -1.77 -2.81
C ALA A 6 22.67 -0.44 -2.42
N ASN A 7 22.88 0.44 -3.40
CA ASN A 7 23.50 1.74 -3.19
C ASN A 7 22.63 2.56 -2.21
N PRO A 8 23.11 2.83 -0.98
CA PRO A 8 22.32 3.51 0.04
C PRO A 8 22.01 4.98 -0.31
N ALA A 9 22.61 5.52 -1.37
CA ALA A 9 22.39 6.91 -1.80
C ALA A 9 21.11 7.15 -2.62
N LEU A 10 20.39 6.10 -3.05
CA LEU A 10 19.21 6.25 -3.93
C LEU A 10 17.85 6.07 -3.24
N ILE A 11 17.83 5.69 -1.96
CA ILE A 11 16.60 5.65 -1.15
C ILE A 11 16.68 6.81 -0.16
N SER A 12 16.32 8.01 -0.60
CA SER A 12 16.19 9.19 0.25
C SER A 12 14.93 9.07 1.13
N VAL A 13 14.92 8.10 2.05
CA VAL A 13 13.96 8.07 3.15
C VAL A 13 14.52 8.94 4.26
N MET A 14 13.74 9.90 4.72
CA MET A 14 14.08 10.79 5.83
C MET A 14 14.58 9.99 7.05
N VAL A 15 15.89 9.95 7.27
CA VAL A 15 16.51 9.25 8.39
C VAL A 15 16.62 10.21 9.57
N SER A 16 15.69 10.10 10.51
CA SER A 16 15.82 10.70 11.84
C SER A 16 16.92 9.97 12.63
N SER A 17 17.64 10.66 13.52
CA SER A 17 18.66 10.03 14.39
C SER A 17 18.11 8.94 15.32
N TYR A 18 16.78 8.86 15.45
CA TYR A 18 16.08 7.87 16.26
C TYR A 18 15.55 6.68 15.46
N LEU A 19 15.73 6.63 14.14
CA LEU A 19 15.16 5.60 13.28
C LEU A 19 16.21 4.94 12.40
N ARG A 20 16.20 3.60 12.36
CA ARG A 20 16.91 2.79 11.38
C ARG A 20 15.88 2.02 10.56
N ASN A 21 15.70 2.44 9.31
CA ASN A 21 14.83 1.74 8.37
C ASN A 21 15.52 0.47 7.85
N VAL A 22 14.82 -0.66 7.89
CA VAL A 22 15.27 -1.93 7.31
C VAL A 22 14.13 -2.47 6.46
N PHE A 23 14.43 -2.89 5.23
CA PHE A 23 13.43 -3.33 4.25
C PHE A 23 13.74 -4.75 3.77
N PRO A 24 13.64 -5.76 4.66
CA PRO A 24 14.19 -7.09 4.40
C PRO A 24 13.57 -7.78 3.18
N LEU A 25 12.29 -7.51 2.89
CA LEU A 25 11.61 -8.04 1.71
C LEU A 25 12.16 -7.46 0.40
N LEU A 26 12.54 -6.17 0.41
CA LEU A 26 13.18 -5.54 -0.74
C LEU A 26 14.62 -6.01 -0.91
N ASP A 27 15.35 -6.21 0.20
CA ASP A 27 16.73 -6.67 0.21
C ASP A 27 16.88 -8.08 -0.42
N ILE A 28 15.87 -8.94 -0.28
CA ILE A 28 15.81 -10.26 -0.93
C ILE A 28 15.16 -10.22 -2.33
N GLY A 29 14.86 -9.03 -2.85
CA GLY A 29 14.31 -8.84 -4.19
C GLY A 29 12.85 -9.26 -4.37
N TRP A 30 12.07 -9.37 -3.29
CA TRP A 30 10.66 -9.74 -3.41
C TRP A 30 9.83 -8.64 -4.05
N THR A 31 8.99 -9.06 -4.98
CA THR A 31 7.88 -8.27 -5.51
C THR A 31 6.63 -8.41 -4.63
N ARG A 32 5.61 -7.58 -4.88
CA ARG A 32 4.31 -7.77 -4.21
C ARG A 32 3.71 -9.16 -4.46
N ARG A 33 3.97 -9.76 -5.63
CA ARG A 33 3.47 -11.10 -5.97
C ARG A 33 4.14 -12.18 -5.11
N ASP A 34 5.44 -12.04 -4.85
CA ASP A 34 6.18 -12.97 -3.99
C ASP A 34 5.69 -12.89 -2.54
N CYS A 35 5.39 -11.67 -2.07
CA CYS A 35 4.78 -11.45 -0.77
C CYS A 35 3.40 -12.16 -0.67
N ALA A 36 2.52 -11.98 -1.65
CA ALA A 36 1.20 -12.63 -1.67
C ALA A 36 1.29 -14.17 -1.73
N ALA A 37 2.24 -14.71 -2.50
CA ALA A 37 2.50 -16.14 -2.55
C ALA A 37 2.95 -16.68 -1.18
N SER A 38 3.85 -15.96 -0.50
CA SER A 38 4.30 -16.30 0.85
C SER A 38 3.15 -16.29 1.87
N LEU A 39 2.31 -15.26 1.85
CA LEU A 39 1.12 -15.19 2.71
C LEU A 39 0.20 -16.40 2.48
N THR A 40 -0.02 -16.78 1.23
CA THR A 40 -0.83 -17.96 0.88
C THR A 40 -0.22 -19.25 1.43
N LEU A 41 1.10 -19.44 1.28
CA LEU A 41 1.83 -20.60 1.82
C LEU A 41 1.72 -20.72 3.34
N HIS A 42 1.64 -19.58 4.03
CA HIS A 42 1.49 -19.53 5.49
C HIS A 42 0.04 -19.53 5.97
N GLY A 43 -0.95 -19.73 5.10
CA GLY A 43 -2.37 -19.73 5.46
C GLY A 43 -2.94 -18.35 5.78
N LEU A 44 -2.28 -17.28 5.31
CA LEU A 44 -2.66 -15.88 5.46
C LEU A 44 -3.13 -15.26 4.13
N GLY A 45 -3.42 -16.08 3.13
CA GLY A 45 -3.81 -15.61 1.78
C GLY A 45 -5.10 -14.77 1.76
N ASP A 46 -6.00 -15.00 2.71
CA ASP A 46 -7.27 -14.28 2.83
C ASP A 46 -7.14 -12.96 3.61
N THR A 47 -5.92 -12.52 3.91
CA THR A 47 -5.70 -11.26 4.63
C THR A 47 -6.13 -10.09 3.74
N PRO A 48 -7.12 -9.28 4.15
CA PRO A 48 -7.57 -8.15 3.34
C PRO A 48 -6.50 -7.05 3.29
N GLU A 49 -6.61 -6.20 2.27
CA GLU A 49 -5.74 -5.03 2.15
C GLU A 49 -5.95 -4.09 3.35
N SER A 50 -4.86 -3.64 3.98
CA SER A 50 -4.90 -2.79 5.17
C SER A 50 -5.18 -1.30 4.84
N ALA A 51 -5.86 -1.01 3.74
CA ALA A 51 -6.12 0.36 3.32
C ALA A 51 -7.21 1.01 4.20
N CYS A 52 -6.96 2.25 4.66
CA CYS A 52 -7.97 3.09 5.33
C CYS A 52 -9.04 3.57 4.35
N ILE A 53 -10.23 3.98 4.81
CA ILE A 53 -11.38 4.39 3.96
C ILE A 53 -10.97 5.36 2.84
N GLY A 54 -10.23 6.44 3.13
CA GLY A 54 -9.76 7.40 2.11
C GLY A 54 -8.31 7.19 1.65
N CYS A 55 -7.77 5.98 1.68
CA CYS A 55 -6.37 5.73 1.30
C CYS A 55 -6.17 5.91 -0.21
N PRO A 56 -5.21 6.75 -0.66
CA PRO A 56 -4.91 6.91 -2.08
C PRO A 56 -4.28 5.65 -2.70
N LEU A 57 -3.72 4.76 -1.88
CA LEU A 57 -3.07 3.53 -2.32
C LEU A 57 -4.01 2.33 -2.37
N ARG A 58 -5.32 2.52 -2.17
CA ARG A 58 -6.28 1.42 -2.25
C ARG A 58 -6.39 0.90 -3.70
N SER A 59 -6.38 -0.42 -3.86
CA SER A 59 -6.59 -1.10 -5.14
C SER A 59 -8.03 -0.99 -5.67
N ASN A 60 -8.20 -1.11 -6.99
CA ASN A 60 -9.53 -1.03 -7.62
C ASN A 60 -10.43 -2.20 -7.18
N GLU A 61 -9.85 -3.36 -6.97
CA GLU A 61 -10.53 -4.56 -6.48
C GLU A 61 -11.06 -4.32 -5.06
N SER A 62 -10.26 -3.74 -4.16
CA SER A 62 -10.69 -3.39 -2.80
C SER A 62 -11.78 -2.30 -2.81
N TRP A 63 -11.75 -1.36 -3.75
CA TRP A 63 -12.84 -0.39 -3.92
C TRP A 63 -14.16 -1.05 -4.34
N ALA A 64 -14.08 -1.98 -5.29
CA ALA A 64 -15.24 -2.73 -5.75
C ALA A 64 -15.82 -3.60 -4.63
N GLU A 65 -14.96 -4.26 -3.85
CA GLU A 65 -15.36 -5.02 -2.68
C GLU A 65 -16.05 -4.14 -1.64
N MET A 66 -15.43 -3.01 -1.24
CA MET A 66 -16.03 -2.08 -0.28
C MET A 66 -17.41 -1.60 -0.75
N ARG A 67 -17.56 -1.26 -2.04
CA ARG A 67 -18.86 -0.85 -2.58
C ARG A 67 -19.91 -1.96 -2.44
N ALA A 68 -19.52 -3.22 -2.55
CA ALA A 68 -20.43 -4.36 -2.45
C ALA A 68 -20.74 -4.75 -1.00
N THR A 69 -19.75 -4.69 -0.11
CA THR A 69 -19.85 -5.22 1.26
C THR A 69 -20.13 -4.14 2.32
N ASP A 70 -19.69 -2.90 2.09
CA ASP A 70 -19.87 -1.76 3.01
C ASP A 70 -20.14 -0.44 2.25
N PRO A 71 -21.39 -0.26 1.76
CA PRO A 71 -21.78 0.94 1.02
C PRO A 71 -21.66 2.24 1.84
N ALA A 72 -21.74 2.16 3.18
CA ALA A 72 -21.64 3.33 4.05
C ALA A 72 -20.20 3.88 4.06
N SER A 73 -19.20 3.00 4.19
CA SER A 73 -17.79 3.41 4.05
C SER A 73 -17.48 3.90 2.64
N PHE A 74 -18.10 3.32 1.61
CA PHE A 74 -17.95 3.80 0.23
C PHE A 74 -18.47 5.23 0.05
N GLU A 75 -19.62 5.57 0.63
CA GLU A 75 -20.13 6.95 0.56
C GLU A 75 -19.28 7.92 1.39
N ASN A 76 -18.78 7.49 2.55
CA ASN A 76 -17.87 8.28 3.36
C ASN A 76 -16.57 8.62 2.60
N ASP A 77 -16.01 7.69 1.82
CA ASP A 77 -14.89 8.01 0.93
C ASP A 77 -15.26 9.08 -0.11
N ARG A 78 -16.45 9.02 -0.69
CA ARG A 78 -16.91 10.03 -1.67
C ARG A 78 -17.03 11.41 -1.03
N ASP A 79 -17.57 11.49 0.18
CA ASP A 79 -17.63 12.72 0.96
C ASP A 79 -16.24 13.25 1.31
N LEU A 80 -15.34 12.35 1.72
CA LEU A 80 -13.94 12.66 2.02
C LEU A 80 -13.24 13.28 0.79
N LYS A 81 -13.45 12.71 -0.41
CA LYS A 81 -12.91 13.22 -1.67
C LYS A 81 -13.54 14.53 -2.11
N ALA A 82 -14.84 14.72 -1.90
CA ALA A 82 -15.53 15.99 -2.18
C ALA A 82 -15.07 17.11 -1.24
N SER A 83 -14.70 16.76 -0.01
CA SER A 83 -14.06 17.70 0.91
C SER A 83 -12.64 17.99 0.43
N ASN A 84 -12.31 19.26 0.16
CA ASN A 84 -10.98 19.70 -0.30
C ASN A 84 -9.87 19.59 0.78
N ARG A 85 -9.99 18.60 1.68
CA ARG A 85 -9.05 18.28 2.77
C ARG A 85 -7.91 17.37 2.32
N TYR A 86 -8.02 16.78 1.14
CA TYR A 86 -6.95 16.01 0.51
C TYR A 86 -6.24 16.86 -0.55
N ARG A 87 -4.97 17.18 -0.31
CA ARG A 87 -4.07 17.69 -1.37
C ARG A 87 -3.80 16.52 -2.32
N HIS A 88 -4.50 16.45 -3.44
CA HIS A 88 -4.33 15.41 -4.44
C HIS A 88 -2.93 15.47 -5.07
N HIS A 89 -2.18 14.37 -4.98
CA HIS A 89 -1.32 13.92 -6.08
C HIS A 89 -2.07 12.76 -6.74
N GLU A 90 -2.48 12.97 -7.99
CA GLU A 90 -3.17 12.05 -8.91
C GLU A 90 -4.70 11.83 -8.75
N GLU A 91 -5.43 12.58 -9.60
CA GLU A 91 -6.78 12.29 -10.09
C GLU A 91 -6.69 11.21 -11.19
N ALA A 92 -6.90 9.92 -10.91
CA ALA A 92 -7.01 8.96 -12.02
C ALA A 92 -7.76 7.64 -11.77
N LEU A 93 -8.18 7.28 -10.56
CA LEU A 93 -8.56 5.87 -10.29
C LEU A 93 -10.06 5.61 -10.08
N CYS A 94 -10.90 6.64 -9.99
CA CYS A 94 -12.35 6.48 -9.85
C CYS A 94 -13.09 6.88 -11.15
N ARG A 95 -12.66 6.33 -12.28
CA ARG A 95 -13.39 6.43 -13.55
C ARG A 95 -13.65 5.04 -14.11
#